data_AF-A0A3D2CIF3-F1
#
_entry.id   AF-A0A3D2CIF3-F1
#
_cell.length_a   1.000
_cell.length_b   1.000
_cell.length_c   1.000
_cell.angle_alpha   90.00
_cell.angle_beta   90.00
_cell.angle_gamma   90.00
#
_symmetry.space_group_name_H-M   'P 1'
#
loop_
_entity.id
_entity.type
_entity.pdbx_description
1 polymer ?
#
loop_
_entity_poly.entity_id
_entity_poly.type
_entity_poly.pdbx_seq_one_letter_code
_entity_poly.pdbx_strand_id
1 'polypeptide(L)'
;MLFRKLRDHYFAPKNENTRRFKKEMAKKLDKRAIKYCSERTENMGETIIGKNGMINLRDGELILLSSDQVVFRARIEELKASELMSLEGVILSGKDLEHGGTERTVVAYYTDFYRMVTKK
;
A
#
# COMPACT_ATOMS: atom_id res chain seq x y z
N MET A 1 -24.83 12.13 9.76
CA MET A 1 -23.54 11.78 9.10
C MET A 1 -22.38 11.58 10.08
N LEU A 2 -22.34 12.25 11.24
CA LEU A 2 -21.25 12.15 12.23
C LEU A 2 -21.12 10.76 12.88
N PHE A 3 -22.24 10.09 13.17
CA PHE A 3 -22.28 8.77 13.82
C PHE A 3 -21.66 7.62 13.00
N ARG A 4 -21.65 7.72 11.66
CA ARG A 4 -21.12 6.64 10.80
C ARG A 4 -19.59 6.59 10.83
N LYS A 5 -18.93 7.74 10.83
CA LYS A 5 -17.46 7.85 10.93
C LYS A 5 -16.92 7.33 12.27
N LEU A 6 -17.61 7.62 13.37
CA LEU A 6 -17.22 7.15 14.71
C LEU A 6 -17.32 5.63 14.83
N ARG A 7 -18.40 5.03 14.31
CA ARG A 7 -18.58 3.57 14.32
C ARG A 7 -17.46 2.86 13.54
N ASP A 8 -17.14 3.34 12.35
CA ASP A 8 -16.12 2.68 11.52
C ASP A 8 -14.71 2.77 12.15
N HIS A 9 -14.45 3.77 13.03
CA HIS A 9 -13.20 3.88 13.78
C HIS A 9 -13.09 2.88 14.93
N TYR A 10 -14.18 2.63 15.67
CA TYR A 10 -14.20 1.66 16.77
C TYR A 10 -14.39 0.20 16.33
N PHE A 11 -15.00 -0.03 15.16
CA PHE A 11 -15.28 -1.36 14.59
C PHE A 11 -14.41 -1.70 13.37
N ALA A 12 -13.28 -1.01 13.19
CA ALA A 12 -12.29 -1.39 12.20
C ALA A 12 -11.89 -2.86 12.47
N PRO A 13 -11.91 -3.74 11.45
CA PRO A 13 -11.56 -5.13 11.63
C PRO A 13 -10.13 -5.24 12.13
N LYS A 14 -9.93 -5.74 13.35
CA LYS A 14 -8.59 -5.86 13.95
C LYS A 14 -7.74 -6.96 13.31
N ASN A 15 -8.36 -7.86 12.53
CA ASN A 15 -7.68 -9.00 11.94
C ASN A 15 -7.28 -8.71 10.49
N GLU A 16 -5.98 -8.55 10.27
CA GLU A 16 -5.38 -8.21 8.98
C GLU A 16 -5.65 -9.23 7.87
N ASN A 17 -5.98 -10.48 8.24
CA ASN A 17 -6.26 -11.55 7.30
C ASN A 17 -7.70 -11.56 6.78
N THR A 18 -8.60 -10.76 7.35
CA THR A 18 -10.00 -10.74 6.87
C THR A 18 -10.13 -10.00 5.54
N ARG A 19 -10.92 -10.54 4.61
CA ARG A 19 -11.22 -9.89 3.31
C ARG A 19 -11.70 -8.45 3.46
N ARG A 20 -12.46 -8.16 4.52
CA ARG A 20 -12.94 -6.79 4.81
C ARG A 20 -11.78 -5.85 5.13
N PHE A 21 -10.87 -6.25 6.02
CA PHE A 21 -9.68 -5.45 6.35
C PHE A 21 -8.84 -5.17 5.10
N LYS A 22 -8.54 -6.21 4.31
CA LYS A 22 -7.73 -6.05 3.09
C LYS A 22 -8.35 -5.06 2.11
N LYS A 23 -9.67 -5.11 1.92
CA LYS A 23 -10.41 -4.15 1.09
C LYS A 23 -10.39 -2.73 1.66
N GLU A 24 -10.57 -2.56 2.96
CA GLU A 24 -10.53 -1.25 3.61
C GLU A 24 -9.11 -0.64 3.56
N MET A 25 -8.08 -1.45 3.80
CA MET A 25 -6.68 -1.06 3.66
C MET A 25 -6.35 -0.67 2.21
N ALA A 26 -6.69 -1.49 1.22
CA ALA A 26 -6.46 -1.17 -0.19
C ALA A 26 -7.14 0.16 -0.60
N LYS A 27 -8.37 0.41 -0.12
CA LYS A 27 -9.06 1.69 -0.35
C LYS A 27 -8.39 2.88 0.33
N LYS A 28 -7.77 2.68 1.50
CA LYS A 28 -7.00 3.73 2.21
C LYS A 28 -5.70 4.09 1.47
N LEU A 29 -5.12 3.12 0.76
CA LEU A 29 -3.88 3.28 0.00
C LEU A 29 -4.13 3.82 -1.41
N ASP A 30 -5.32 3.63 -1.97
CA ASP A 30 -5.68 4.11 -3.30
C ASP A 30 -5.38 5.61 -3.47
N LYS A 31 -4.74 5.95 -4.60
CA LYS A 31 -4.31 7.30 -5.00
C LYS A 31 -3.27 7.95 -4.09
N ARG A 32 -2.59 7.19 -3.22
CA ARG A 32 -1.47 7.75 -2.46
C ARG A 32 -0.25 7.93 -3.34
N ALA A 33 0.27 9.14 -3.39
CA ALA A 33 1.57 9.43 -4.00
C ALA A 33 2.72 8.89 -3.14
N ILE A 34 3.73 8.34 -3.81
CA ILE A 34 4.93 7.81 -3.17
C ILE A 34 6.17 8.60 -3.60
N LYS A 35 7.09 8.82 -2.65
CA LYS A 35 8.39 9.44 -2.89
C LYS A 35 9.35 8.44 -3.51
N TYR A 36 9.42 7.25 -2.92
CA TYR A 36 10.18 6.12 -3.43
C TYR A 36 9.63 4.81 -2.89
N CYS A 37 10.02 3.72 -3.53
CA CYS A 37 9.78 2.37 -3.04
C CYS A 37 11.07 1.57 -3.03
N SER A 38 11.15 0.66 -2.07
CA SER A 38 12.28 -0.21 -1.87
C SER A 38 11.82 -1.65 -1.74
N GLU A 39 12.72 -2.57 -2.05
CA GLU A 39 12.53 -3.99 -1.80
C GLU A 39 13.66 -4.49 -0.91
N ARG A 40 13.29 -5.37 0.03
CA ARG A 40 14.24 -6.05 0.88
C ARG A 40 14.42 -7.47 0.36
N THR A 41 15.63 -7.77 -0.10
CA THR A 41 16.03 -9.13 -0.46
C THR A 41 16.92 -9.71 0.65
N GLU A 42 16.96 -11.04 0.78
CA GLU A 42 17.71 -11.71 1.85
C GLU A 42 19.21 -11.39 1.83
N ASN A 43 19.76 -11.10 0.65
CA ASN A 43 21.21 -11.01 0.44
C ASN A 43 21.76 -9.58 0.26
N MET A 44 20.93 -8.58 -0.05
CA MET A 44 21.42 -7.24 -0.46
C MET A 44 20.90 -6.07 0.38
N GLY A 45 20.18 -6.33 1.47
CA GLY A 45 19.57 -5.26 2.27
C GLY A 45 18.42 -4.57 1.54
N GLU A 46 18.16 -3.31 1.88
CA GLU A 46 17.07 -2.51 1.28
C GLU A 46 17.57 -1.80 0.01
N THR A 47 16.97 -2.14 -1.14
CA THR A 47 17.31 -1.55 -2.45
C THR A 47 16.16 -0.69 -2.95
N ILE A 48 16.43 0.53 -3.39
CA ILE A 48 15.42 1.39 -4.01
C ILE A 48 15.12 0.87 -5.42
N ILE A 49 13.86 0.55 -5.69
CA ILE A 49 13.39 -0.02 -6.96
C ILE A 49 12.52 0.95 -7.77
N GLY A 50 12.14 2.08 -7.20
CA GLY A 50 11.37 3.11 -7.89
C GLY A 50 11.29 4.42 -7.12
N LYS A 51 11.02 5.52 -7.84
CA LYS A 51 10.90 6.88 -7.31
C LYS A 51 9.76 7.63 -8.00
N ASN A 52 9.16 8.59 -7.30
CA ASN A 52 8.08 9.45 -7.80
C ASN A 52 6.93 8.67 -8.45
N GLY A 53 6.08 8.11 -7.62
CA GLY A 53 5.07 7.15 -8.05
C GLY A 53 3.74 7.32 -7.35
N MET A 54 2.88 6.32 -7.48
CA MET A 54 1.62 6.25 -6.76
C MET A 54 1.12 4.82 -6.58
N ILE A 55 0.24 4.65 -5.59
CA ILE A 55 -0.52 3.43 -5.39
C ILE A 55 -1.91 3.62 -6.00
N ASN A 56 -2.33 2.68 -6.83
CA ASN A 56 -3.66 2.66 -7.44
C ASN A 56 -4.39 1.36 -7.13
N LEU A 57 -5.69 1.47 -6.86
CA LEU A 57 -6.60 0.36 -6.75
C LEU A 57 -7.43 0.25 -8.03
N ARG A 58 -7.30 -0.85 -8.75
CA ARG A 58 -8.03 -1.10 -10.00
C ARG A 58 -8.41 -2.56 -10.14
N ASP A 59 -9.66 -2.84 -10.48
CA ASP A 59 -10.16 -4.19 -10.81
C ASP A 59 -9.84 -5.28 -9.76
N GLY A 60 -9.79 -4.90 -8.47
CA GLY A 60 -9.49 -5.83 -7.37
C GLY A 60 -7.99 -6.08 -7.15
N GLU A 61 -7.13 -5.34 -7.84
CA GLU A 61 -5.68 -5.37 -7.74
C GLU A 61 -5.15 -4.04 -7.18
N LEU A 62 -4.11 -4.13 -6.36
CA LEU A 62 -3.35 -2.99 -5.91
C LEU A 62 -2.07 -2.90 -6.75
N ILE A 63 -1.88 -1.75 -7.38
CA ILE A 63 -0.82 -1.49 -8.35
C ILE A 63 0.06 -0.38 -7.78
N LEU A 64 1.34 -0.68 -7.55
CA LEU A 64 2.36 0.28 -7.19
C LEU A 64 3.09 0.72 -8.46
N LEU A 65 2.98 1.99 -8.79
CA LEU A 65 3.60 2.62 -9.95
C LEU A 65 4.77 3.48 -9.50
N SER A 66 5.82 3.51 -10.32
CA SER A 66 6.94 4.45 -10.24
C SER A 66 7.11 5.08 -11.60
N SER A 67 6.90 6.40 -11.71
CA SER A 67 6.83 7.09 -13.01
C SER A 67 5.80 6.42 -13.95
N ASP A 68 6.24 5.74 -15.00
CA ASP A 68 5.43 5.02 -15.99
C ASP A 68 5.50 3.49 -15.87
N GLN A 69 6.23 2.97 -14.88
CA GLN A 69 6.44 1.54 -14.69
C GLN A 69 5.64 0.98 -13.51
N VAL A 70 5.07 -0.21 -13.71
CA VAL A 70 4.48 -1.00 -12.61
C VAL A 70 5.62 -1.69 -11.88
N VAL A 71 5.79 -1.35 -10.61
CA VAL A 71 6.86 -1.89 -9.76
C VAL A 71 6.41 -3.15 -9.04
N PHE A 72 5.14 -3.17 -8.64
CA PHE A 72 4.52 -4.28 -7.93
C PHE A 72 3.02 -4.27 -8.16
N ARG A 73 2.43 -5.45 -8.39
CA ARG A 73 1.00 -5.59 -8.62
C ARG A 73 0.48 -6.87 -8.00
N ALA A 74 -0.53 -6.78 -7.13
CA ALA A 74 -1.06 -7.95 -6.43
C ALA A 74 -2.58 -7.90 -6.26
N ARG A 75 -3.21 -9.09 -6.22
CA ARG A 75 -4.63 -9.20 -5.86
C ARG A 75 -4.84 -8.85 -4.39
N ILE A 76 -5.84 -8.02 -4.10
CA ILE A 76 -6.15 -7.60 -2.72
C ILE A 76 -6.45 -8.80 -1.81
N GLU A 77 -7.03 -9.87 -2.35
CA GLU A 77 -7.38 -11.05 -1.55
C GLU A 77 -6.15 -11.76 -0.97
N GLU A 78 -5.03 -11.72 -1.69
CA GLU A 78 -3.78 -12.38 -1.33
C GLU A 78 -2.77 -11.40 -0.72
N LEU A 79 -2.87 -10.10 -1.04
CA LEU A 79 -2.03 -9.03 -0.51
C LEU A 79 -2.09 -8.95 1.03
N LYS A 80 -0.92 -8.78 1.64
CA LYS A 80 -0.74 -8.27 3.00
C LYS A 80 -0.23 -6.84 2.90
N ALA A 81 -0.93 -5.93 3.56
CA ALA A 81 -0.59 -4.52 3.55
C ALA A 81 -0.64 -3.97 4.98
N SER A 82 0.46 -3.37 5.43
CA SER A 82 0.62 -2.85 6.78
C SER A 82 1.32 -1.50 6.73
N GLU A 83 0.72 -0.46 7.30
CA GLU A 83 1.38 0.85 7.38
C GLU A 83 2.58 0.81 8.33
N LEU A 84 3.62 1.59 8.01
CA LEU A 84 4.75 1.80 8.90
C LEU A 84 4.29 2.49 10.18
N MET A 85 4.98 2.25 11.29
CA MET A 85 4.68 2.91 12.58
C MET A 85 4.82 4.44 12.51
N SER A 86 5.68 4.95 11.62
CA SER A 86 5.80 6.39 11.34
C SER A 86 4.60 6.96 10.58
N LEU A 87 3.75 6.11 10.00
CA LEU A 87 2.68 6.44 9.06
C LEU A 87 3.16 7.09 7.75
N GLU A 88 4.46 7.02 7.47
CA GLU A 88 5.10 7.60 6.29
C GLU A 88 5.26 6.60 5.14
N GLY A 89 4.71 5.40 5.27
CA GLY A 89 4.74 4.41 4.22
C GLY A 89 3.87 3.19 4.51
N VAL A 90 3.94 2.22 3.61
CA VAL A 90 3.26 0.94 3.70
C VAL A 90 4.18 -0.18 3.22
N ILE A 91 4.14 -1.30 3.94
CA ILE A 91 4.74 -2.57 3.54
C ILE A 91 3.67 -3.34 2.76
N LEU A 92 4.01 -3.75 1.55
CA LEU A 92 3.18 -4.55 0.65
C LEU A 92 3.87 -5.90 0.44
N SER A 93 3.18 -6.99 0.74
CA SER A 93 3.71 -8.34 0.59
C SER A 93 2.68 -9.25 -0.08
N GLY A 94 3.10 -9.92 -1.15
CA GLY A 94 2.25 -10.82 -1.91
C GLY A 94 2.88 -11.25 -3.22
N LYS A 95 2.16 -12.08 -3.98
CA LYS A 95 2.55 -12.50 -5.33
C LYS A 95 2.46 -11.33 -6.30
N ASP A 96 3.59 -11.00 -6.90
CA ASP A 96 3.69 -9.93 -7.88
C ASP A 96 3.31 -10.41 -9.28
N LEU A 97 2.12 -10.04 -9.72
CA LEU A 97 1.55 -10.42 -11.00
C LEU A 97 2.29 -9.78 -12.19
N GLU A 98 3.03 -8.70 -11.98
CA GLU A 98 3.74 -8.03 -13.06
C GLU A 98 5.06 -8.74 -13.39
N HIS A 99 5.78 -9.21 -12.38
CA HIS A 99 7.12 -9.80 -12.51
C HIS A 99 7.13 -11.33 -12.35
N GLY A 100 6.11 -12.02 -12.87
CA GLY A 100 6.10 -13.49 -12.97
C GLY A 100 5.51 -14.25 -11.77
N GLY A 101 4.82 -13.56 -10.84
CA GLY A 101 4.03 -14.18 -9.77
C GLY A 101 4.83 -14.58 -8.53
N THR A 102 6.06 -14.13 -8.38
CA THR A 102 6.92 -14.41 -7.22
C THR A 102 6.43 -13.64 -5.99
N GLU A 103 6.59 -14.24 -4.81
CA GLU A 103 6.29 -13.55 -3.55
C GLU A 103 7.34 -12.44 -3.34
N ARG A 104 6.91 -11.19 -3.29
CA ARG A 104 7.78 -10.03 -3.08
C ARG A 104 7.29 -9.22 -1.90
N THR A 105 8.23 -8.55 -1.23
CA THR A 105 7.92 -7.59 -0.16
C THR A 105 8.54 -6.25 -0.48
N VAL A 106 7.68 -5.28 -0.77
CA VAL A 106 8.05 -3.93 -1.20
C VAL A 106 7.55 -2.93 -0.15
N VAL A 107 8.37 -1.96 0.19
CA VAL A 107 8.01 -0.84 1.06
C VAL A 107 7.82 0.40 0.20
N ALA A 108 6.65 1.01 0.26
CA ALA A 108 6.34 2.26 -0.44
C ALA A 108 6.30 3.41 0.56
N TYR A 109 7.19 4.39 0.39
CA TYR A 109 7.29 5.57 1.24
C TYR A 109 6.48 6.71 0.62
N TYR A 110 5.56 7.28 1.36
CA TYR A 110 4.67 8.34 0.90
C TYR A 110 5.42 9.65 0.68
N THR A 111 4.85 10.50 -0.19
CA THR A 111 5.25 11.91 -0.25
C THR A 111 4.53 12.70 0.86
N ASP A 112 5.25 13.61 1.51
CA ASP A 112 4.74 14.45 2.62
C ASP A 112 3.52 15.32 2.26
N PHE A 113 3.21 15.45 0.97
CA PHE A 113 2.13 16.29 0.44
C PHE A 113 0.75 15.96 1.05
N TYR A 114 0.53 14.71 1.45
CA TYR A 114 -0.76 14.28 2.00
C TYR A 114 -1.05 14.84 3.40
N ARG A 115 0.00 15.21 4.17
CA ARG A 115 -0.16 15.76 5.53
C ARG A 115 -0.67 17.20 5.51
N MET A 116 -0.50 17.93 4.39
CA MET A 116 -0.92 19.32 4.24
C MET A 116 -2.40 19.47 3.85
N VAL A 117 -2.96 18.55 3.05
CA VAL A 117 -4.33 18.69 2.52
C VAL A 117 -5.41 18.36 3.56
N THR A 118 -5.07 17.57 4.59
CA THR A 118 -6.02 17.17 5.63
C THR A 118 -6.11 18.18 6.80
N LYS A 119 -5.29 19.23 6.79
CA LYS A 119 -5.41 20.39 7.68
C LYS A 119 -6.07 21.56 6.93
N LYS A 120 -7.38 21.46 6.68
CA LYS A 120 -8.23 22.61 6.37
C LYS A 120 -9.60 22.40 6.98
#